data_AF-K1SID3-F1
#
_entry.id   AF-K1SID3-F1
#
_cell.length_a   1.000
_cell.length_b   1.000
_cell.length_c   1.000
_cell.angle_alpha   90.00
_cell.angle_beta   90.00
_cell.angle_gamma   90.00
#
_symmetry.space_group_name_H-M   'P 1'
#
loop_
_entity.id
_entity.type
_entity.pdbx_description
1 polymer ?
#
loop_
_entity_poly.entity_id
_entity_poly.type
_entity_poly.pdbx_seq_one_letter_code
_entity_poly.pdbx_strand_id
1 'polypeptide(L)' 'DTFYDIPAYPPHEVVDATGCGDTYSAGYLYKRLQGANPVEAGKFAAAMCTIKLEHNGPFNRSIQDVERIMK' A
#
# COMPACT_ATOMS: atom_id res chain seq x y z
N ASP A 1 18.53 11.74 -11.72
CA ASP A 1 17.30 11.07 -11.25
C ASP A 1 17.19 11.15 -9.74
N THR A 2 15.97 11.29 -9.22
CA THR A 2 15.70 11.32 -7.78
C THR A 2 15.10 9.99 -7.36
N PHE A 3 15.74 9.32 -6.40
CA PHE A 3 15.26 8.07 -5.80
C PHE A 3 14.57 8.37 -4.48
N TYR A 4 13.50 7.63 -4.20
CA TYR A 4 12.73 7.74 -2.96
C TYR A 4 12.64 6.37 -2.31
N ASP A 5 13.23 6.22 -1.12
CA ASP A 5 13.10 5.01 -0.32
C ASP A 5 11.76 5.02 0.42
N ILE A 6 10.93 4.03 0.12
CA ILE A 6 9.62 3.84 0.74
C ILE A 6 9.67 2.54 1.54
N PRO A 7 9.80 2.61 2.88
CA PRO A 7 9.82 1.41 3.71
C PRO A 7 8.44 0.75 3.73
N ALA A 8 8.42 -0.57 3.86
CA ALA A 8 7.20 -1.32 4.11
C ALA A 8 6.71 -1.09 5.55
N TYR A 9 5.38 -1.18 5.75
CA TYR A 9 4.80 -1.21 7.09
C TYR A 9 4.77 -2.65 7.60
N PRO A 10 5.10 -2.89 8.88
CA PRO A 10 5.11 -4.23 9.44
C PRO A 10 3.68 -4.79 9.49
N PRO A 11 3.39 -5.93 8.84
CA PRO A 11 2.10 -6.60 8.98
C PRO A 11 2.01 -7.28 10.35
N HIS A 12 0.79 -7.49 10.84
CA HIS A 12 0.53 -8.33 12.01
C HIS A 12 0.81 -9.80 11.72
N GLU A 13 0.47 -10.27 10.51
CA GLU A 13 0.70 -11.63 10.05
C GLU A 13 0.89 -11.65 8.53
N VAL A 14 1.77 -12.51 8.03
CA VAL A 14 1.93 -12.73 6.59
C VAL A 14 1.19 -14.00 6.21
N VAL A 15 0.05 -13.83 5.55
CA VAL A 15 -0.85 -14.92 5.13
C VAL A 15 -0.70 -15.21 3.64
N ASP A 16 -0.76 -14.18 2.79
CA ASP A 16 -0.73 -14.33 1.32
C ASP A 16 -0.10 -13.12 0.61
N ALA A 17 1.02 -13.36 -0.06
CA ALA A 17 1.75 -12.36 -0.84
C ALA A 17 1.20 -12.16 -2.27
N THR A 18 0.30 -13.02 -2.72
CA THR A 18 -0.25 -12.96 -4.08
C THR A 18 -1.01 -11.65 -4.30
N GLY A 19 -0.74 -10.96 -5.41
CA GLY A 19 -1.40 -9.70 -5.76
C GLY A 19 -0.90 -8.47 -4.98
N CYS A 20 0.16 -8.58 -4.17
CA CYS A 20 0.75 -7.41 -3.51
C CYS A 20 1.34 -6.40 -4.51
N GLY A 21 1.98 -6.86 -5.59
CA GLY A 21 2.51 -5.96 -6.62
C GLY A 21 1.42 -5.15 -7.34
N ASP A 22 0.30 -5.80 -7.67
CA ASP A 22 -0.87 -5.14 -8.27
C ASP A 22 -1.51 -4.16 -7.28
N THR A 23 -1.64 -4.57 -6.02
CA THR A 23 -2.16 -3.72 -4.93
C THR A 23 -1.28 -2.48 -4.73
N TYR A 24 0.04 -2.64 -4.76
CA TYR A 24 0.99 -1.52 -4.65
C TYR A 24 0.79 -0.55 -5.81
N SER A 25 0.79 -1.07 -7.03
CA SER A 25 0.65 -0.26 -8.25
C SER A 25 -0.68 0.51 -8.26
N ALA A 26 -1.78 -0.15 -7.86
CA ALA A 26 -3.09 0.47 -7.74
C ALA A 26 -3.10 1.60 -6.69
N GLY A 27 -2.59 1.34 -5.48
CA GLY A 27 -2.52 2.34 -4.42
C GLY A 27 -1.64 3.54 -4.79
N TYR A 28 -0.52 3.28 -5.46
CA TYR A 28 0.39 4.33 -5.91
C TYR A 28 -0.29 5.23 -6.94
N LEU A 29 -0.86 4.64 -8.00
CA LEU A 29 -1.55 5.38 -9.05
C LEU A 29 -2.75 6.15 -8.50
N TYR A 30 -3.53 5.56 -7.61
CA TYR A 30 -4.66 6.22 -6.95
C TYR A 30 -4.24 7.54 -6.28
N LYS A 31 -3.17 7.52 -5.48
CA LYS A 31 -2.65 8.74 -4.83
C LYS A 31 -2.03 9.72 -5.82
N ARG A 32 -1.30 9.25 -6.82
CA ARG A 32 -0.73 10.13 -7.86
C ARG A 32 -1.81 10.88 -8.64
N LEU A 33 -2.94 10.23 -8.95
CA LEU A 33 -4.09 10.86 -9.60
C LEU A 33 -4.74 11.96 -8.73
N GLN A 34 -4.56 11.91 -7.41
CA GLN A 34 -5.02 12.93 -6.46
C GLN A 34 -4.00 14.07 -6.26
N GLY A 35 -2.90 14.08 -7.00
CA GLY A 35 -1.84 15.09 -6.89
C GLY A 35 -0.82 14.83 -5.79
N ALA A 36 -0.82 13.65 -5.17
CA ALA A 36 0.17 13.29 -4.17
C ALA A 36 1.58 13.20 -4.79
N ASN A 37 2.59 13.55 -4.01
CA ASN A 37 3.98 13.39 -4.42
C ASN A 37 4.40 11.90 -4.39
N PRO A 38 5.55 11.52 -5.00
CA PRO A 38 5.99 10.12 -5.05
C PRO A 38 6.13 9.45 -3.67
N VAL A 39 6.54 10.20 -2.64
CA VAL A 39 6.71 9.66 -1.28
C VAL A 39 5.36 9.37 -0.64
N GLU A 40 4.42 10.29 -0.74
CA GLU A 40 3.05 10.12 -0.22
C GLU A 40 2.32 8.97 -0.91
N ALA A 41 2.44 8.90 -2.24
CA ALA A 41 1.86 7.81 -3.02
C ALA A 41 2.49 6.45 -2.67
N GLY A 42 3.82 6.41 -2.51
CA GLY A 42 4.54 5.21 -2.10
C GLY A 42 4.11 4.72 -0.72
N LYS A 43 4.03 5.61 0.27
CA LYS A 43 3.60 5.25 1.64
C LYS A 43 2.18 4.68 1.64
N PHE A 44 1.26 5.28 0.89
CA PHE A 44 -0.11 4.75 0.78
C PHE A 44 -0.13 3.36 0.12
N ALA A 45 0.62 3.18 -0.97
CA ALA A 45 0.74 1.90 -1.65
C ALA A 45 1.33 0.80 -0.75
N ALA A 46 2.38 1.13 0.01
CA ALA A 46 3.00 0.23 0.98
C ALA A 46 2.01 -0.19 2.08
N ALA A 47 1.28 0.77 2.66
CA ALA A 47 0.27 0.49 3.67
C ALA A 47 -0.88 -0.40 3.15
N MET A 48 -1.33 -0.16 1.91
CA MET A 48 -2.34 -0.98 1.25
C MET A 48 -1.87 -2.43 1.04
N CYS A 49 -0.59 -2.61 0.68
CA CYS A 49 0.02 -3.94 0.54
C CYS A 49 0.15 -4.66 1.87
N THR A 50 0.55 -3.95 2.93
CA THR A 50 0.66 -4.53 4.28
C THR A 50 -0.66 -5.16 4.70
N ILE A 51 -1.80 -4.53 4.42
CA ILE A 51 -3.12 -5.10 4.70
C ILE A 51 -3.41 -6.31 3.80
N LYS A 52 -3.04 -6.26 2.52
CA LYS A 52 -3.25 -7.37 1.59
C LYS A 52 -2.47 -8.62 2.01
N LEU A 53 -1.31 -8.47 2.65
CA LEU A 53 -0.52 -9.58 3.17
C LEU A 53 -1.27 -10.38 4.23
N GLU A 54 -2.17 -9.74 4.98
CA GLU A 54 -2.86 -10.33 6.14
C GLU A 54 -4.10 -11.18 5.78
N HIS A 55 -4.46 -11.28 4.49
CA HIS A 55 -5.61 -12.10 4.09
C HIS A 55 -5.48 -12.70 2.69
N ASN A 56 -6.12 -13.86 2.50
CA ASN A 56 -6.25 -14.49 1.20
C ASN A 56 -7.22 -13.73 0.28
N GLY A 57 -7.01 -13.82 -1.03
CA GLY A 57 -7.91 -13.27 -2.04
C GLY A 57 -7.74 -11.76 -2.28
N PRO A 58 -8.53 -11.16 -3.20
CA PRO A 58 -8.34 -9.78 -3.63
C PRO A 58 -8.54 -8.77 -2.50
N PHE A 59 -7.89 -7.60 -2.63
CA PHE A 59 -8.04 -6.50 -1.68
C PHE A 59 -9.51 -6.09 -1.52
N ASN A 60 -9.99 -6.02 -0.28
CA ASN A 60 -11.40 -5.75 0.03
C ASN A 60 -11.59 -4.79 1.21
N ARG A 61 -10.61 -3.93 1.46
CA ARG A 61 -10.57 -3.01 2.61
C ARG A 61 -10.83 -1.56 2.18
N SER A 62 -11.07 -0.69 3.15
CA SER A 62 -11.38 0.73 2.92
C SER A 62 -10.13 1.61 2.91
N ILE A 63 -10.26 2.83 2.39
CA ILE A 63 -9.21 3.85 2.47
C ILE A 63 -8.87 4.16 3.93
N GLN A 64 -9.88 4.19 4.81
CA GLN A 64 -9.70 4.43 6.24
C GLN A 64 -8.84 3.35 6.89
N ASP A 65 -8.91 2.10 6.42
CA ASP A 65 -8.05 1.02 6.92
C ASP A 65 -6.59 1.25 6.51
N VAL A 66 -6.35 1.69 5.26
CA VAL A 66 -5.00 2.05 4.79
C VAL A 66 -4.43 3.21 5.61
N GLU A 67 -5.24 4.24 5.87
CA GLU A 67 -4.84 5.40 6.67
C GLU A 67 -4.51 5.03 8.13
N ARG A 68 -5.10 3.97 8.68
CA ARG A 68 -4.75 3.48 10.03
C ARG A 68 -3.37 2.83 10.06
N ILE A 69 -2.94 2.17 8.98
CA ILE A 69 -1.59 1.59 8.89
C ILE A 69 -0.53 2.68 8.70
N MET A 70 -0.88 3.79 8.06
CA MET A 70 0.05 4.90 7.82
C MET A 70 0.34 5.76 9.05
N LYS A 71 -0.48 5.67 10.11
CA LYS A 71 -0.32 6.40 11.38
C LYS A 71 0.62 5.67 12.32
#